data_AF-A0A7Y6IQ20-F1
#
_entry.id   AF-A0A7Y6IQ20-F1
#
_cell.length_a   1.000
_cell.length_b   1.000
_cell.length_c   1.000
_cell.angle_alpha   90.00
_cell.angle_beta   90.00
_cell.angle_gamma   90.00
#
_symmetry.space_group_name_H-M   'P 1'
#
loop_
_entity.id
_entity.type
_entity.pdbx_description
1 polymer ?
#
loop_
_entity_poly.entity_id
_entity_poly.type
_entity_poly.pdbx_seq_one_letter_code
_entity_poly.pdbx_strand_id
1 'polypeptide(L)'
;MRAAERLYATRGLAGVSIRQIGEAAGQRNNSAVQYHFAGRDALIEAVLAEHAAAIERHRLAMMTALGDPARMSPRDRLRCAVLPRVEHQIELGTPSWYARFLAQIAVEPALREHAVRTHLETPSLRRLYDAMRAERAVPREGGGREPRDDGGRGPCDDGGATARREAMTRQLVVHMCAELETDLAAGRAAGRVGPDDAAAAWRRLGDDLVTGLLGLVAALDAADPGGGPG
;
A
#
# COMPACT_ATOMS: atom_id res chain seq x y z
N MET A 1 -12.66 -17.14 -1.50
CA MET A 1 -11.75 -16.01 -1.27
C MET A 1 -11.78 -15.53 0.18
N ARG A 2 -12.91 -15.05 0.72
CA ARG A 2 -13.03 -14.63 2.15
C ARG A 2 -12.52 -15.64 3.19
N ALA A 3 -12.76 -16.94 3.01
CA ALA A 3 -12.24 -17.97 3.91
C ALA A 3 -10.69 -18.05 3.89
N ALA A 4 -10.08 -17.89 2.71
CA ALA A 4 -8.63 -17.88 2.54
C ALA A 4 -8.03 -16.64 3.22
N GLU A 5 -8.58 -15.46 2.92
CA GLU A 5 -8.17 -14.19 3.50
C GLU A 5 -8.18 -14.24 5.03
N ARG A 6 -9.30 -14.68 5.64
CA ARG A 6 -9.40 -14.88 7.09
C ARG A 6 -8.36 -15.85 7.63
N LEU A 7 -8.19 -17.01 6.99
CA LEU A 7 -7.24 -18.03 7.46
C LEU A 7 -5.81 -17.53 7.39
N TYR A 8 -5.41 -16.93 6.27
CA TYR A 8 -4.07 -16.36 6.13
C TYR A 8 -3.84 -15.19 7.09
N ALA A 9 -4.83 -14.32 7.30
CA ALA A 9 -4.75 -13.23 8.26
C ALA A 9 -4.62 -13.68 9.73
N THR A 10 -5.09 -14.89 10.06
CA THR A 10 -5.11 -15.40 11.45
C THR A 10 -4.04 -16.44 11.75
N ARG A 11 -3.59 -17.19 10.75
CA ARG A 11 -2.67 -18.33 10.90
C ARG A 11 -1.38 -18.17 10.11
N GLY A 12 -1.24 -17.06 9.40
CA GLY A 12 -0.11 -16.81 8.52
C GLY A 12 -0.16 -17.62 7.23
N LEU A 13 0.74 -17.26 6.32
CA LEU A 13 0.81 -17.84 4.98
C LEU A 13 1.32 -19.29 4.96
N ALA A 14 2.26 -19.64 5.85
CA ALA A 14 2.83 -20.98 5.93
C ALA A 14 1.93 -21.99 6.67
N GLY A 15 1.07 -21.50 7.57
CA GLY A 15 0.20 -22.34 8.41
C GLY A 15 -1.11 -22.78 7.74
N VAL A 16 -1.33 -22.44 6.48
CA VAL A 16 -2.61 -22.63 5.78
C VAL A 16 -2.42 -23.31 4.43
N SER A 17 -3.06 -24.46 4.27
CA SER A 17 -3.13 -25.21 3.01
C SER A 17 -4.43 -24.92 2.23
N ILE A 18 -4.41 -25.14 0.91
CA ILE A 18 -5.61 -25.05 0.05
C ILE A 18 -6.73 -25.96 0.57
N ARG A 19 -6.38 -27.14 1.09
CA ARG A 19 -7.34 -28.07 1.69
C ARG A 19 -8.06 -27.46 2.89
N GLN A 20 -7.34 -26.84 3.83
CA GLN A 20 -7.95 -26.16 4.97
C GLN A 20 -8.85 -24.99 4.54
N ILE A 21 -8.48 -24.31 3.45
CA ILE A 21 -9.30 -23.25 2.86
C ILE A 21 -10.59 -23.82 2.27
N GLY A 22 -10.52 -24.94 1.53
CA GLY A 22 -11.70 -25.64 1.00
C GLY A 22 -12.66 -26.08 2.09
N GLU A 23 -12.13 -26.70 3.15
CA GLU A 23 -12.89 -27.09 4.34
C GLU A 23 -13.58 -25.90 5.00
N ALA A 24 -12.83 -24.81 5.23
CA ALA A 24 -13.36 -23.60 5.86
C ALA A 24 -14.35 -22.83 4.99
N ALA A 25 -14.30 -23.00 3.66
CA ALA A 25 -15.25 -22.44 2.72
C ALA A 25 -16.57 -23.24 2.64
N GLY A 26 -16.71 -24.32 3.42
CA GLY A 26 -17.88 -25.20 3.38
C GLY A 26 -17.96 -26.06 2.12
N GLN A 27 -16.89 -26.07 1.30
CA GLN A 27 -16.79 -26.91 0.12
C GLN A 27 -16.35 -28.31 0.58
N ARG A 28 -17.32 -29.17 0.91
CA ARG A 28 -17.07 -30.60 1.24
C ARG A 28 -16.38 -31.37 0.11
N ASN A 29 -16.31 -30.79 -1.09
CA ASN A 29 -15.55 -31.31 -2.22
C ASN A 29 -14.38 -30.35 -2.51
N ASN A 30 -13.19 -30.75 -2.04
CA ASN A 30 -11.94 -29.99 -2.16
C ASN A 30 -11.59 -29.60 -3.61
N SER A 31 -12.17 -30.32 -4.57
CA SER A 31 -12.09 -30.11 -6.01
C SER A 31 -12.68 -28.78 -6.47
N ALA A 32 -13.66 -28.16 -5.80
CA ALA A 32 -14.23 -26.89 -6.26
C ALA A 32 -13.25 -25.71 -6.09
N VAL A 33 -12.48 -25.66 -5.00
CA VAL A 33 -11.45 -24.63 -4.79
C VAL A 33 -10.22 -24.89 -5.66
N GLN A 34 -9.84 -26.16 -5.87
CA GLN A 34 -8.79 -26.55 -6.81
C GLN A 34 -9.16 -26.32 -8.28
N TYR A 35 -10.44 -26.40 -8.66
CA TYR A 35 -10.89 -26.11 -10.03
C TYR A 35 -10.90 -24.62 -10.37
N HIS A 36 -11.09 -23.75 -9.37
CA HIS A 36 -11.12 -22.30 -9.59
C HIS A 36 -9.75 -21.64 -9.52
N PHE A 37 -8.78 -22.23 -8.82
CA PHE A 37 -7.43 -21.67 -8.68
C PHE A 37 -6.38 -22.75 -8.92
N ALA A 38 -5.46 -22.49 -9.85
CA ALA A 38 -4.36 -23.39 -10.23
C ALA A 38 -3.32 -23.62 -9.10
N GLY A 39 -3.53 -23.05 -7.91
CA GLY A 39 -2.66 -23.20 -6.76
C GLY A 39 -2.89 -22.13 -5.69
N ARG A 40 -2.05 -22.17 -4.66
CA ARG A 40 -2.07 -21.23 -3.53
C ARG A 40 -1.80 -19.81 -4.00
N ASP A 41 -0.81 -19.65 -4.87
CA ASP A 41 -0.36 -18.35 -5.35
C ASP A 41 -1.43 -17.72 -6.25
N ALA A 42 -2.03 -18.51 -7.16
CA ALA A 42 -3.17 -18.07 -7.99
C ALA A 42 -4.39 -17.63 -7.14
N LEU A 43 -4.65 -18.32 -6.02
CA LEU A 43 -5.70 -17.90 -5.08
C LEU A 43 -5.33 -16.59 -4.37
N ILE A 44 -4.08 -16.41 -3.96
CA ILE A 44 -3.60 -15.18 -3.32
C ILE A 44 -3.70 -14.00 -4.31
N GLU A 45 -3.25 -14.19 -5.55
CA GLU A 45 -3.35 -13.20 -6.63
C GLU A 45 -4.81 -12.79 -6.87
N ALA A 46 -5.73 -13.75 -6.93
CA ALA A 46 -7.15 -13.45 -7.14
C ALA A 46 -7.75 -12.60 -6.00
N VAL A 47 -7.42 -12.92 -4.74
CA VAL A 47 -7.86 -12.12 -3.58
C VAL A 47 -7.28 -10.71 -3.66
N LEU A 48 -5.98 -10.58 -3.97
CA LEU A 48 -5.33 -9.27 -4.10
C LEU A 48 -5.91 -8.45 -5.26
N ALA A 49 -6.20 -9.09 -6.41
CA ALA A 49 -6.78 -8.44 -7.57
C ALA A 49 -8.16 -7.85 -7.26
N GLU A 50 -9.00 -8.57 -6.52
CA GLU A 50 -10.33 -8.11 -6.11
C GLU A 50 -10.23 -6.82 -5.28
N HIS A 51 -9.37 -6.80 -4.26
CA HIS A 51 -9.19 -5.63 -3.42
C HIS A 51 -8.48 -4.49 -4.15
N ALA A 52 -7.47 -4.78 -4.97
CA ALA A 52 -6.77 -3.78 -5.78
C ALA A 52 -7.74 -3.05 -6.71
N ALA A 53 -8.67 -3.78 -7.35
CA ALA A 53 -9.69 -3.19 -8.20
C ALA A 53 -10.63 -2.24 -7.42
N ALA A 54 -11.02 -2.59 -6.19
CA ALA A 54 -11.84 -1.73 -5.35
C ALA A 54 -11.13 -0.45 -4.93
N ILE A 55 -9.88 -0.57 -4.47
CA ILE A 55 -9.04 0.57 -4.11
C ILE A 55 -8.76 1.45 -5.35
N GLU A 56 -8.56 0.85 -6.52
CA GLU A 56 -8.35 1.58 -7.77
C GLU A 56 -9.54 2.47 -8.14
N ARG A 57 -10.77 1.98 -7.96
CA ARG A 57 -11.98 2.78 -8.22
C ARG A 57 -12.01 4.03 -7.34
N HIS A 58 -11.75 3.88 -6.04
CA HIS A 58 -11.68 5.01 -5.11
C HIS A 58 -10.59 6.01 -5.50
N ARG A 59 -9.41 5.51 -5.90
CA ARG A 59 -8.29 6.37 -6.29
C ARG A 59 -8.58 7.16 -7.56
N LEU A 60 -9.12 6.50 -8.58
CA LEU A 60 -9.47 7.16 -9.84
C LEU A 60 -10.56 8.23 -9.64
N ALA A 61 -11.54 7.97 -8.78
CA ALA A 61 -12.55 8.97 -8.42
C ALA A 61 -11.92 10.21 -7.76
N MET A 62 -11.03 10.01 -6.78
CA MET A 62 -10.30 11.11 -6.13
C MET A 62 -9.41 11.89 -7.10
N MET A 63 -8.65 11.19 -7.93
CA MET A 63 -7.79 11.82 -8.94
C MET A 63 -8.61 12.61 -9.97
N THR A 64 -9.78 12.11 -10.36
CA THR A 64 -10.68 12.83 -11.28
C THR A 64 -11.15 14.15 -10.66
N ALA A 65 -11.47 14.16 -9.36
CA ALA A 65 -11.89 15.38 -8.67
C ALA A 65 -10.75 16.41 -8.50
N LEU A 66 -9.51 15.95 -8.34
CA LEU A 66 -8.34 16.80 -8.08
C LEU A 66 -7.57 17.20 -9.36
N GLY A 67 -7.79 16.49 -10.48
CA GLY A 67 -7.18 16.78 -11.77
C GLY A 67 -5.85 16.06 -12.02
N ASP A 68 -4.96 16.69 -12.77
CA ASP A 68 -3.67 16.09 -13.16
C ASP A 68 -2.74 15.93 -11.94
N PRO A 69 -2.22 14.72 -11.65
CA PRO A 69 -1.21 14.49 -10.61
C PRO A 69 -0.04 15.47 -10.66
N ALA A 70 0.42 15.90 -11.84
CA ALA A 70 1.52 16.85 -11.93
C ALA A 70 1.20 18.20 -11.26
N ARG A 71 -0.07 18.60 -11.21
CA ARG A 71 -0.55 19.87 -10.64
C ARG A 71 -1.08 19.77 -9.22
N MET A 72 -1.22 18.56 -8.68
CA MET A 72 -1.66 18.35 -7.30
C MET A 72 -0.60 18.80 -6.30
N SER A 73 -1.02 19.26 -5.12
CA SER A 73 -0.10 19.48 -4.02
C SER A 73 0.53 18.14 -3.56
N PRO A 74 1.73 18.15 -2.94
CA PRO A 74 2.30 16.94 -2.35
C PRO A 74 1.35 16.23 -1.37
N ARG A 75 0.59 17.01 -0.59
CA ARG A 75 -0.41 16.49 0.33
C ARG A 75 -1.54 15.78 -0.42
N ASP A 76 -2.05 16.36 -1.51
CA ASP A 76 -3.13 15.74 -2.30
C ASP A 76 -2.68 14.46 -3.00
N ARG A 77 -1.44 14.41 -3.50
CA ARG A 77 -0.89 13.16 -4.04
C ARG A 77 -0.82 12.06 -2.99
N LEU A 78 -0.38 12.39 -1.77
CA LEU A 78 -0.38 11.45 -0.64
C LEU A 78 -1.79 11.05 -0.21
N ARG A 79 -2.76 11.96 -0.22
CA ARG A 79 -4.18 11.63 0.02
C ARG A 79 -4.68 10.61 -0.98
N CYS A 80 -4.41 10.81 -2.28
CA CYS A 80 -4.76 9.85 -3.33
C CYS A 80 -3.99 8.52 -3.22
N ALA A 81 -2.80 8.50 -2.63
CA ALA A 81 -2.05 7.27 -2.40
C ALA A 81 -2.61 6.45 -1.22
N VAL A 82 -3.06 7.12 -0.16
CA VAL A 82 -3.41 6.49 1.13
C VAL A 82 -4.93 6.27 1.29
N LEU A 83 -5.75 7.31 1.12
CA LEU A 83 -7.16 7.28 1.50
C LEU A 83 -8.02 6.26 0.74
N PRO A 84 -7.77 5.94 -0.56
CA PRO A 84 -8.51 4.89 -1.25
C PRO A 84 -8.45 3.52 -0.56
N ARG A 85 -7.34 3.22 0.11
CA ARG A 85 -7.19 1.99 0.90
C ARG A 85 -8.01 2.06 2.18
N VAL A 86 -8.05 3.22 2.82
CA VAL A 86 -8.82 3.47 4.05
C VAL A 86 -10.32 3.35 3.77
N GLU A 87 -10.82 3.94 2.68
CA GLU A 87 -12.24 3.83 2.32
C GLU A 87 -12.63 2.39 2.00
N HIS A 88 -11.83 1.67 1.21
CA HIS A 88 -12.05 0.24 0.96
C HIS A 88 -12.10 -0.57 2.26
N GLN A 89 -11.27 -0.21 3.23
CA GLN A 89 -11.20 -0.88 4.52
C GLN A 89 -12.43 -0.59 5.40
N ILE A 90 -13.02 0.60 5.30
CA ILE A 90 -14.29 0.94 5.92
C ILE A 90 -15.44 0.13 5.28
N GLU A 91 -15.45 0.04 3.95
CA GLU A 91 -16.45 -0.71 3.18
C GLU A 91 -16.46 -2.22 3.48
N LEU A 92 -15.28 -2.82 3.72
CA LEU A 92 -15.17 -4.22 4.13
C LEU A 92 -15.77 -4.50 5.51
N GLY A 93 -15.90 -3.46 6.36
CA GLY A 93 -16.38 -3.60 7.73
C GLY A 93 -15.34 -4.17 8.70
N THR A 94 -15.79 -4.51 9.91
CA THR A 94 -14.93 -4.98 11.00
C THR A 94 -15.44 -6.32 11.57
N PRO A 95 -14.62 -7.40 11.60
CA PRO A 95 -13.26 -7.48 11.04
C PRO A 95 -13.30 -7.58 9.52
N SER A 96 -12.27 -7.07 8.88
CA SER A 96 -12.11 -7.22 7.43
C SER A 96 -11.20 -8.37 7.04
N TRP A 97 -10.19 -8.68 7.87
CA TRP A 97 -9.07 -9.59 7.60
C TRP A 97 -8.09 -9.13 6.50
N TYR A 98 -8.52 -8.33 5.53
CA TYR A 98 -7.69 -7.89 4.40
C TYR A 98 -6.39 -7.20 4.81
N ALA A 99 -6.42 -6.24 5.74
CA ALA A 99 -5.21 -5.50 6.13
C ALA A 99 -4.12 -6.44 6.69
N ARG A 100 -4.50 -7.37 7.57
CA ARG A 100 -3.58 -8.38 8.11
C ARG A 100 -3.14 -9.38 7.05
N PHE A 101 -4.05 -9.84 6.20
CA PHE A 101 -3.71 -10.71 5.07
C PHE A 101 -2.63 -10.07 4.18
N LEU A 102 -2.83 -8.80 3.83
CA LEU A 102 -1.89 -8.05 3.01
C LEU A 102 -0.53 -7.87 3.69
N ALA A 103 -0.52 -7.62 5.01
CA ALA A 103 0.73 -7.50 5.77
C ALA A 103 1.56 -8.80 5.76
N GLN A 104 0.93 -9.97 5.78
CA GLN A 104 1.62 -11.25 5.64
C GLN A 104 2.29 -11.38 4.26
N ILE A 105 1.61 -10.95 3.20
CA ILE A 105 2.14 -11.02 1.83
C ILE A 105 3.28 -10.02 1.62
N ALA A 106 3.19 -8.83 2.21
CA ALA A 106 4.16 -7.76 2.01
C ALA A 106 5.60 -8.12 2.47
N VAL A 107 5.72 -9.14 3.33
CA VAL A 107 7.00 -9.64 3.88
C VAL A 107 7.41 -11.02 3.34
N GLU A 108 6.54 -11.70 2.58
CA GLU A 108 6.82 -13.04 2.03
C GLU A 108 7.70 -12.93 0.76
N PRO A 109 8.99 -13.33 0.79
CA PRO A 109 9.90 -13.08 -0.33
C PRO A 109 9.42 -13.66 -1.66
N ALA A 110 8.84 -14.87 -1.63
CA ALA A 110 8.37 -15.58 -2.83
C ALA A 110 7.16 -14.90 -3.49
N LEU A 111 6.37 -14.14 -2.73
CA LEU A 111 5.15 -13.49 -3.23
C LEU A 111 5.32 -11.98 -3.40
N ARG A 112 6.24 -11.37 -2.65
CA ARG A 112 6.40 -9.91 -2.55
C ARG A 112 6.59 -9.28 -3.92
N GLU A 113 7.48 -9.81 -4.76
CA GLU A 113 7.81 -9.15 -6.02
C GLU A 113 6.63 -9.11 -7.01
N HIS A 114 5.91 -10.22 -7.14
CA HIS A 114 4.75 -10.32 -8.04
C HIS A 114 3.51 -9.63 -7.46
N ALA A 115 3.18 -9.90 -6.19
CA ALA A 115 2.02 -9.32 -5.52
C ALA A 115 2.11 -7.80 -5.37
N VAL A 116 3.29 -7.27 -5.01
CA VAL A 116 3.51 -5.83 -4.84
C VAL A 116 3.34 -5.12 -6.18
N ARG A 117 4.03 -5.58 -7.23
CA ARG A 117 4.04 -4.91 -8.53
C ARG A 117 2.66 -4.92 -9.19
N THR A 118 1.93 -6.03 -9.09
CA THR A 118 0.66 -6.20 -9.82
C THR A 118 -0.53 -5.60 -9.06
N HIS A 119 -0.54 -5.65 -7.72
CA HIS A 119 -1.74 -5.33 -6.93
C HIS A 119 -1.55 -4.19 -5.94
N LEU A 120 -0.31 -3.84 -5.58
CA LEU A 120 -0.01 -2.73 -4.67
C LEU A 120 0.58 -1.51 -5.37
N GLU A 121 1.00 -1.63 -6.63
CA GLU A 121 1.58 -0.57 -7.48
C GLU A 121 0.76 -0.38 -8.76
N THR A 122 -0.55 -0.14 -8.59
CA THR A 122 -1.47 0.08 -9.72
C THR A 122 -1.04 1.26 -10.60
N PRO A 123 -1.48 1.32 -11.88
CA PRO A 123 -1.09 2.39 -12.80
C PRO A 123 -1.38 3.81 -12.27
N SER A 124 -2.50 4.02 -11.58
CA SER A 124 -2.82 5.32 -10.97
C SER A 124 -1.88 5.66 -9.82
N LEU A 125 -1.53 4.69 -8.97
CA LEU A 125 -0.58 4.91 -7.87
C LEU A 125 0.83 5.23 -8.39
N ARG A 126 1.27 4.53 -9.44
CA ARG A 126 2.52 4.84 -10.13
C ARG A 126 2.55 6.28 -10.65
N ARG A 127 1.47 6.76 -11.28
CA ARG A 127 1.39 8.16 -11.75
C ARG A 127 1.54 9.16 -10.60
N LEU A 128 1.01 8.87 -9.42
CA LEU A 128 1.19 9.72 -8.23
C LEU A 128 2.65 9.73 -7.77
N TYR A 129 3.29 8.56 -7.71
CA TYR A 129 4.73 8.46 -7.37
C TYR A 129 5.60 9.15 -8.42
N ASP A 130 5.34 8.93 -9.70
CA ASP A 130 6.08 9.56 -10.80
C ASP A 130 5.95 11.09 -10.76
N ALA A 131 4.78 11.64 -10.46
CA ALA A 131 4.60 13.08 -10.26
C ALA A 131 5.39 13.61 -9.06
N MET A 132 5.44 12.88 -7.93
CA MET A 132 6.27 13.25 -6.78
C MET A 132 7.77 13.18 -7.10
N ARG A 133 8.21 12.19 -7.88
CA ARG A 133 9.61 12.07 -8.34
C ARG A 133 9.97 13.22 -9.27
N ALA A 134 9.10 13.54 -10.22
CA ALA A 134 9.32 14.61 -11.19
C ALA A 134 9.49 15.96 -10.50
N GLU A 135 8.66 16.28 -9.50
CA GLU A 135 8.78 17.52 -8.72
C GLU A 135 10.14 17.65 -8.01
N ARG A 136 10.72 16.53 -7.55
CA ARG A 136 12.06 16.51 -6.92
C ARG A 136 13.21 16.65 -7.93
N ALA A 137 13.01 16.19 -9.16
CA ALA A 137 14.04 16.22 -10.20
C ALA A 137 14.20 17.60 -10.86
N VAL A 138 13.24 18.51 -10.70
CA VAL A 138 13.35 19.88 -11.22
C VAL A 138 14.41 20.65 -10.42
N PRO A 139 15.50 21.12 -11.06
CA PRO A 139 16.48 21.96 -10.38
C PRO A 139 15.78 23.21 -9.85
N ARG A 140 15.97 23.53 -8.57
CA ARG A 140 15.53 24.82 -8.03
C ARG A 140 16.28 25.90 -8.81
N GLU A 141 15.57 26.70 -9.61
CA GLU A 141 16.17 27.79 -10.37
C GLU A 141 16.89 28.75 -9.42
N GLY A 142 18.23 28.70 -9.43
CA GLY A 142 19.06 29.49 -8.53
C GLY A 142 20.48 28.93 -8.39
N GLY A 143 21.25 28.93 -9.48
CA GLY A 143 22.69 28.58 -9.41
C GLY A 143 23.26 28.14 -10.75
N GLY A 144 23.52 29.09 -11.64
CA GLY A 144 24.30 28.82 -12.85
C GLY A 144 25.73 28.43 -12.48
N ARG A 145 26.10 27.18 -12.73
CA ARG A 145 27.51 26.79 -12.85
C ARG A 145 27.63 25.72 -13.93
N GLU A 146 28.49 25.98 -14.90
CA GLU A 146 28.85 25.04 -15.97
C GLU A 146 29.36 23.72 -15.39
N PRO A 147 29.16 22.58 -16.08
CA PRO A 147 29.65 21.29 -15.61
C PRO A 147 31.19 21.28 -15.68
N ARG A 148 31.84 21.12 -14.52
CA ARG A 148 33.24 20.73 -14.48
C ARG A 148 33.34 19.22 -14.66
N ASP A 149 34.18 18.84 -15.61
CA ASP A 149 34.54 17.47 -15.94
C ASP A 149 35.44 16.90 -14.82
N ASP A 150 34.80 16.44 -13.75
CA ASP A 150 35.45 15.77 -12.64
C ASP A 150 35.41 14.27 -12.91
N GLY A 151 36.38 13.80 -13.71
CA GLY A 151 36.52 12.41 -14.08
C GLY A 151 36.43 11.45 -12.87
N GLY A 152 35.51 10.49 -12.96
CA GLY A 152 35.59 9.25 -12.18
C GLY A 152 34.80 9.22 -10.86
N ARG A 153 33.51 9.58 -10.87
CA ARG A 153 32.52 8.98 -9.96
C ARG A 153 31.16 8.95 -10.66
N GLY A 154 30.74 7.79 -11.14
CA GLY A 154 29.42 7.62 -11.75
C GLY A 154 28.30 7.96 -10.76
N PRO A 155 27.10 8.37 -11.23
CA PRO A 155 26.00 8.79 -10.37
C PRO A 155 25.65 7.67 -9.39
N CYS A 156 25.73 7.98 -8.11
CA CYS A 156 25.43 7.07 -7.02
C CYS A 156 23.93 6.71 -7.03
N ASP A 157 23.51 5.66 -7.75
CA ASP A 157 22.26 4.89 -7.56
C ASP A 157 21.04 5.66 -6.98
N ASP A 158 20.64 6.77 -7.60
CA ASP A 158 19.44 7.53 -7.23
C ASP A 158 18.15 6.70 -7.36
N GLY A 159 18.19 5.69 -8.24
CA GLY A 159 17.14 4.69 -8.42
C GLY A 159 16.91 3.85 -7.16
N GLY A 160 17.99 3.38 -6.52
CA GLY A 160 17.92 2.62 -5.28
C GLY A 160 17.46 3.44 -4.08
N ALA A 161 17.80 4.72 -3.99
CA ALA A 161 17.32 5.60 -2.92
C ALA A 161 15.81 5.85 -3.02
N THR A 162 15.32 6.18 -4.21
CA THR A 162 13.89 6.45 -4.46
C THR A 162 13.04 5.20 -4.25
N ALA A 163 13.47 4.05 -4.79
CA ALA A 163 12.80 2.77 -4.59
C ALA A 163 12.72 2.38 -3.10
N ARG A 164 13.77 2.67 -2.32
CA ARG A 164 13.75 2.49 -0.86
C ARG A 164 12.73 3.40 -0.18
N ARG A 165 12.64 4.68 -0.55
CA ARG A 165 11.65 5.63 0.01
C ARG A 165 10.20 5.18 -0.25
N GLU A 166 9.91 4.63 -1.43
CA GLU A 166 8.60 4.07 -1.75
C GLU A 166 8.31 2.78 -1.00
N ALA A 167 9.29 1.89 -0.89
CA ALA A 167 9.17 0.68 -0.09
C ALA A 167 8.87 1.01 1.38
N MET A 168 9.55 2.01 1.96
CA MET A 168 9.29 2.50 3.32
C MET A 168 7.85 3.00 3.46
N THR A 169 7.40 3.88 2.57
CA THR A 169 6.02 4.40 2.55
C THR A 169 5.00 3.26 2.50
N ARG A 170 5.18 2.32 1.58
CA ARG A 170 4.29 1.17 1.41
C ARG A 170 4.27 0.28 2.66
N GLN A 171 5.42 0.00 3.25
CA GLN A 171 5.52 -0.82 4.47
C GLN A 171 4.79 -0.15 5.64
N LEU A 172 5.03 1.14 5.86
CA LEU A 172 4.35 1.89 6.91
C LEU A 172 2.83 1.81 6.75
N VAL A 173 2.30 2.14 5.57
CA VAL A 173 0.85 2.09 5.31
C VAL A 173 0.29 0.69 5.53
N VAL A 174 0.92 -0.34 4.98
CA VAL A 174 0.41 -1.72 5.09
C VAL A 174 0.38 -2.19 6.54
N HIS A 175 1.46 -1.98 7.29
CA HIS A 175 1.55 -2.48 8.66
C HIS A 175 0.70 -1.68 9.64
N MET A 176 0.63 -0.35 9.51
CA MET A 176 -0.27 0.45 10.36
C MET A 176 -1.74 0.11 10.13
N CYS A 177 -2.16 -0.19 8.90
CA CYS A 177 -3.51 -0.70 8.65
C CYS A 177 -3.73 -2.06 9.33
N ALA A 178 -2.76 -2.97 9.26
CA ALA A 178 -2.89 -4.28 9.88
C ALA A 178 -3.00 -4.22 11.41
N GLU A 179 -2.24 -3.32 12.04
CA GLU A 179 -2.33 -3.05 13.48
C GLU A 179 -3.71 -2.54 13.87
N LEU A 180 -4.20 -1.48 13.20
CA LEU A 180 -5.53 -0.94 13.49
C LEU A 180 -6.64 -1.97 13.27
N GLU A 181 -6.58 -2.76 12.19
CA GLU A 181 -7.59 -3.79 11.93
C GLU A 181 -7.61 -4.86 13.03
N THR A 182 -6.44 -5.21 13.58
CA THR A 182 -6.32 -6.14 14.72
C THR A 182 -7.01 -5.60 15.95
N ASP A 183 -6.76 -4.34 16.29
CA ASP A 183 -7.35 -3.68 17.46
C ASP A 183 -8.86 -3.51 17.31
N LEU A 184 -9.33 -3.10 16.13
CA LEU A 184 -10.75 -2.96 15.83
C LEU A 184 -11.46 -4.32 15.87
N ALA A 185 -10.85 -5.39 15.32
CA ALA A 185 -11.41 -6.73 15.39
C ALA A 185 -11.56 -7.22 16.85
N ALA A 186 -10.55 -7.00 17.68
CA ALA A 186 -10.58 -7.35 19.10
C ALA A 186 -11.61 -6.51 19.88
N GLY A 187 -11.66 -5.20 19.61
CA GLY A 187 -12.64 -4.27 20.20
C GLY A 187 -14.07 -4.63 19.82
N ARG A 188 -14.32 -4.99 18.55
CA ARG A 188 -15.64 -5.41 18.06
C ARG A 188 -16.09 -6.71 18.69
N ALA A 189 -15.19 -7.70 18.81
CA ALA A 189 -15.47 -8.98 19.46
C ALA A 189 -15.85 -8.81 20.95
N ALA A 190 -15.25 -7.82 21.61
CA ALA A 190 -15.55 -7.48 23.00
C ALA A 190 -16.74 -6.51 23.17
N GLY A 191 -17.43 -6.12 22.09
CA GLY A 191 -18.54 -5.18 22.14
C GLY A 191 -18.17 -3.73 22.50
N ARG A 192 -16.88 -3.36 22.45
CA ARG A 192 -16.37 -2.03 22.82
C ARG A 192 -16.35 -1.02 21.67
N VAL A 193 -16.43 -1.50 20.43
CA VAL A 193 -16.29 -0.68 19.22
C VAL A 193 -17.50 -0.92 18.32
N GLY A 194 -18.23 0.15 18.00
CA GLY A 194 -19.30 0.14 17.00
C GLY A 194 -18.79 0.29 15.57
N PRO A 195 -19.64 0.08 14.55
CA PRO A 195 -19.28 0.31 13.15
C PRO A 195 -18.82 1.75 12.86
N ASP A 196 -19.49 2.75 13.45
CA ASP A 196 -19.16 4.16 13.24
C ASP A 196 -17.83 4.54 13.89
N ASP A 197 -17.56 4.02 15.10
CA ASP A 197 -16.28 4.20 15.79
C ASP A 197 -15.13 3.60 14.97
N ALA A 198 -15.33 2.41 14.40
CA ALA A 198 -14.34 1.77 13.53
C ALA A 198 -14.08 2.61 12.27
N ALA A 199 -15.13 3.13 11.63
CA ALA A 199 -14.98 4.01 10.46
C ALA A 199 -14.23 5.31 10.81
N ALA A 200 -14.53 5.92 11.97
CA ALA A 200 -13.83 7.09 12.46
C ALA A 200 -12.35 6.80 12.75
N ALA A 201 -12.03 5.64 13.34
CA ALA A 201 -10.65 5.24 13.59
C ALA A 201 -9.85 5.03 12.29
N TRP A 202 -10.48 4.42 11.27
CA TRP A 202 -9.87 4.27 9.94
C TRP A 202 -9.56 5.62 9.30
N ARG A 203 -10.52 6.57 9.31
CA ARG A 203 -10.31 7.91 8.75
C ARG A 203 -9.19 8.66 9.48
N ARG A 204 -9.17 8.58 10.82
CA ARG A 204 -8.10 9.17 11.64
C ARG A 204 -6.73 8.61 11.24
N LEU A 205 -6.60 7.29 11.13
CA LEU A 205 -5.35 6.66 10.68
C LEU A 205 -4.96 7.16 9.28
N GLY A 206 -5.92 7.30 8.37
CA GLY A 206 -5.67 7.86 7.04
C GLY A 206 -5.06 9.27 7.07
N ASP A 207 -5.64 10.17 7.86
CA ASP A 207 -5.13 11.54 8.01
C ASP A 207 -3.76 11.59 8.72
N ASP A 208 -3.57 10.74 9.73
CA ASP A 208 -2.29 10.61 10.45
C ASP A 208 -1.19 10.07 9.52
N LEU A 209 -1.49 9.05 8.70
CA LEU A 209 -0.57 8.51 7.71
C LEU A 209 -0.20 9.56 6.66
N VAL A 210 -1.18 10.30 6.12
CA VAL A 210 -0.89 11.37 5.15
C VAL A 210 0.02 12.43 5.76
N THR A 211 -0.24 12.83 7.01
CA THR A 211 0.56 13.85 7.71
C THR A 211 1.96 13.35 8.03
N GLY A 212 2.09 12.13 8.57
CA GLY A 212 3.36 11.50 8.88
C GLY A 212 4.22 11.26 7.64
N LEU A 213 3.63 10.77 6.56
CA LEU A 213 4.33 10.57 5.28
C LEU A 213 4.81 11.88 4.67
N LEU A 214 4.00 12.95 4.75
CA LEU A 214 4.40 14.28 4.27
C LEU A 214 5.61 14.80 5.06
N GLY A 215 5.60 14.64 6.39
CA GLY A 215 6.73 15.00 7.25
C GLY A 215 7.99 14.17 6.97
N LEU A 216 7.84 12.85 6.80
CA LEU A 216 8.93 11.94 6.45
C LEU A 216 9.56 12.32 5.10
N VAL A 217 8.73 12.59 4.09
CA VAL A 217 9.19 13.05 2.77
C VAL A 217 9.98 14.35 2.88
N ALA A 218 9.45 15.36 3.58
CA ALA A 218 10.13 16.63 3.74
C ALA A 218 11.47 16.48 4.48
N ALA A 219 11.52 15.65 5.53
CA ALA A 219 12.74 15.39 6.29
C ALA A 219 13.81 14.67 5.46
N LEU A 220 13.41 13.67 4.67
CA LEU A 220 14.32 12.95 3.78
C LEU A 220 14.86 13.83 2.66
N ASP A 221 14.03 14.72 2.12
CA ASP A 221 14.44 15.67 1.08
C ASP A 221 15.37 16.76 1.66
N ALA A 222 15.25 17.10 2.94
CA ALA A 222 16.18 18.00 3.63
C ALA A 222 17.53 17.34 3.98
N ALA A 223 17.53 16.03 4.23
CA ALA A 223 18.71 15.25 4.60
C ALA A 223 19.59 14.82 3.41
N ASP A 224 19.18 15.14 2.18
CA ASP A 224 19.87 14.82 0.93
C ASP A 224 20.48 16.10 0.32
N PRO A 225 21.62 16.62 0.86
CA PRO A 225 22.17 17.93 0.50
C PRO A 225 22.87 17.96 -0.86
N GLY A 226 22.68 16.97 -1.73
CA GLY A 226 23.20 16.95 -3.10
C GLY A 226 22.79 18.15 -3.98
N GLY A 227 21.98 19.06 -3.45
CA GLY A 227 21.62 20.35 -4.07
C GLY A 227 21.43 21.51 -3.07
N GLY A 228 22.33 21.67 -2.08
CA GLY A 228 22.36 22.83 -1.16
C GLY A 228 23.69 23.61 -1.22
N PRO A 229 23.70 24.93 -0.91
CA PRO A 229 24.49 25.94 -1.63
C PRO A 229 25.99 25.87 -1.31
N GLY A 230 26.79 25.79 -2.38
CA GLY A 230 28.21 26.15 -2.37
C GLY A 230 28.41 27.54 -2.98
#